data_AF-A0AAE2V8N2-F1
#
_entry.id   AF-A0AAE2V8N2-F1
#
_cell.length_a   1.000
_cell.length_b   1.000
_cell.length_c   1.000
_cell.angle_alpha   90.00
_cell.angle_beta   90.00
_cell.angle_gamma   90.00
#
_symmetry.space_group_name_H-M   'P 1'
#
loop_
_entity.id
_entity.type
_entity.pdbx_description
1 polymer ?
#
loop_
_entity_poly.entity_id
_entity_poly.type
_entity_poly.pdbx_seq_one_letter_code
_entity_poly.pdbx_strand_id
1 'polypeptide(L)'
;MKLYHAIILLIGTTLNVSAGWLPRPVHEVRAYVYDYTQEAGNVSLLKGGKLHKGVINPAGEKLSEAQVERLKNALRSRQKRVMGAFCYMPHHGFVFFDKKGKAMGHIELCFQCGNVASSPKGLPETEWGWTQIRKLLGELRIPILKENKDYTKLYEKKSGK
;
A
#
# COMPACT_ATOMS: atom_id res chain seq x y z
N MET A 1 49.51 -31.30 23.50
CA MET A 1 48.63 -30.13 23.68
C MET A 1 47.80 -29.97 22.41
N LYS A 2 46.50 -30.29 22.44
CA LYS A 2 45.60 -30.16 21.27
C LYS A 2 44.83 -28.85 21.39
N LEU A 3 45.10 -27.91 20.49
CA LEU A 3 44.43 -26.62 20.39
C LEU A 3 43.15 -26.80 19.55
N TYR A 4 41.98 -26.78 20.17
CA TYR A 4 40.70 -26.79 19.46
C TYR A 4 40.35 -25.36 19.05
N HIS A 5 40.26 -25.11 17.75
CA HIS A 5 39.70 -23.87 17.20
C HIS A 5 38.18 -23.96 17.25
N ALA A 6 37.55 -23.12 18.07
CA ALA A 6 36.10 -22.97 18.10
C ALA A 6 35.66 -22.03 16.97
N ILE A 7 34.97 -22.57 15.96
CA ILE A 7 34.30 -21.78 14.93
C ILE A 7 32.92 -21.40 15.47
N ILE A 8 32.73 -20.11 15.80
CA ILE A 8 31.42 -19.55 16.17
C ILE A 8 30.70 -19.18 14.87
N LEU A 9 29.78 -20.04 14.44
CA LEU A 9 28.81 -19.73 13.38
C LEU A 9 27.72 -18.83 13.97
N LEU A 10 27.81 -17.53 13.69
CA LEU A 10 26.75 -16.56 13.93
C LEU A 10 25.61 -16.85 12.95
N ILE A 11 24.65 -17.68 13.39
CA ILE A 11 23.35 -17.83 12.72
C ILE A 11 22.60 -16.52 12.94
N GLY A 12 22.65 -15.63 11.96
CA GLY A 12 21.81 -14.44 11.92
C GLY A 12 20.34 -14.86 11.80
N THR A 13 19.65 -14.93 12.93
CA THR A 13 18.20 -15.10 12.97
C THR A 13 17.56 -13.82 12.44
N THR A 14 17.15 -13.84 11.17
CA THR A 14 16.25 -12.83 10.63
C THR A 14 14.92 -12.95 11.37
N LEU A 15 14.66 -12.02 12.29
CA LEU A 15 13.36 -11.86 12.95
C LEU A 15 12.30 -11.59 11.88
N ASN A 16 11.52 -12.62 11.53
CA ASN A 16 10.31 -12.47 10.73
C ASN A 16 9.23 -11.82 11.59
N VAL A 17 9.24 -10.49 11.67
CA VAL A 17 8.12 -9.73 12.23
C VAL A 17 6.96 -9.85 11.25
N SER A 18 6.10 -10.84 11.47
CA SER A 18 4.76 -10.83 10.89
C SER A 18 4.05 -9.60 11.43
N ALA A 19 3.84 -8.60 10.56
CA ALA A 19 2.88 -7.55 10.83
C ALA A 19 1.50 -8.24 10.86
N GLY A 20 0.97 -8.52 12.05
CA GLY A 20 -0.10 -9.48 12.33
C GLY A 20 -1.45 -9.31 11.64
N TRP A 21 -1.59 -8.44 10.65
CA TRP A 21 -2.77 -8.32 9.79
C TRP A 21 -2.63 -9.04 8.44
N LEU A 22 -1.40 -9.38 8.02
CA LEU A 22 -1.13 -10.14 6.81
C LEU A 22 -0.80 -11.61 7.12
N PRO A 23 -1.19 -12.55 6.23
CA PRO A 23 -1.04 -13.98 6.51
C PRO A 23 0.41 -14.49 6.41
N ARG A 24 1.32 -13.73 5.80
CA ARG A 24 2.72 -14.11 5.57
C ARG A 24 3.63 -12.87 5.57
N PRO A 25 4.97 -13.03 5.67
CA PRO A 25 5.91 -11.92 5.58
C PRO A 25 5.79 -11.15 4.27
N VAL A 26 5.85 -9.82 4.38
CA VAL A 26 5.89 -8.90 3.24
C VAL A 26 7.30 -8.93 2.63
N HIS A 27 7.38 -9.23 1.34
CA HIS A 27 8.63 -9.16 0.60
C HIS A 27 8.71 -7.90 -0.26
N GLU A 28 7.57 -7.45 -0.78
CA GLU A 28 7.51 -6.28 -1.63
C GLU A 28 6.21 -5.49 -1.37
N VAL A 29 6.30 -4.18 -1.48
CA VAL A 29 5.14 -3.28 -1.44
C VAL A 29 5.19 -2.41 -2.68
N ARG A 30 4.04 -2.27 -3.34
CA ARG A 30 3.90 -1.34 -4.46
C ARG A 30 2.76 -0.38 -4.21
N ALA A 31 3.00 0.88 -4.55
CA ALA A 31 2.00 1.92 -4.51
C ALA A 31 1.35 2.09 -5.88
N TYR A 32 0.05 2.37 -5.86
CA TYR A 32 -0.78 2.50 -7.05
C TYR A 32 -1.60 3.79 -6.98
N VAL A 33 -1.88 4.32 -8.18
CA VAL A 33 -2.90 5.33 -8.43
C VAL A 33 -3.82 4.80 -9.52
N TYR A 34 -5.11 5.03 -9.36
CA TYR A 34 -6.12 4.48 -10.25
C TYR A 34 -7.36 5.36 -10.33
N ASP A 35 -8.08 5.22 -11.44
CA ASP A 35 -9.43 5.73 -11.59
C ASP A 35 -10.43 4.62 -11.25
N TYR A 36 -11.10 4.73 -10.10
CA TYR A 36 -12.07 3.73 -9.65
C TYR A 36 -13.33 3.66 -10.55
N THR A 37 -13.58 4.67 -11.39
CA THR A 37 -14.77 4.70 -12.25
C THR A 37 -14.67 3.77 -13.46
N GLN A 38 -13.46 3.28 -13.75
CA GLN A 38 -13.17 2.41 -14.90
C GLN A 38 -13.68 0.96 -14.73
N GLU A 39 -14.24 0.61 -13.58
CA GLU A 39 -14.86 -0.70 -13.34
C GLU A 39 -16.19 -0.56 -12.60
N ALA A 40 -17.29 -0.59 -13.35
CA ALA A 40 -18.63 -0.44 -12.77
C ALA A 40 -18.89 -1.49 -11.67
N GLY A 41 -19.34 -1.02 -10.50
CA GLY A 41 -19.66 -1.86 -9.35
C GLY A 41 -18.44 -2.41 -8.59
N ASN A 42 -17.21 -2.02 -8.95
CA ASN A 42 -16.01 -2.40 -8.21
C ASN A 42 -15.12 -1.17 -8.00
N VAL A 43 -15.06 -0.65 -6.77
CA VAL A 43 -14.17 0.47 -6.43
C VAL A 43 -12.83 0.02 -5.85
N SER A 44 -12.67 -1.28 -5.60
CA SER A 44 -11.51 -1.82 -4.90
C SER A 44 -10.31 -1.97 -5.83
N LEU A 45 -9.15 -1.52 -5.37
CA LEU A 45 -7.84 -1.64 -6.01
C LEU A 45 -7.50 -3.10 -6.32
N LEU A 46 -7.85 -4.05 -5.46
CA LEU A 46 -7.49 -5.45 -5.64
C LEU A 46 -8.63 -6.39 -5.21
N LYS A 47 -9.18 -7.12 -6.19
CA LYS A 47 -10.26 -8.09 -5.99
C LYS A 47 -9.86 -9.46 -6.55
N GLY A 48 -9.91 -10.49 -5.72
CA GLY A 48 -9.53 -11.85 -6.15
C GLY A 48 -8.09 -11.96 -6.66
N GLY A 49 -7.18 -11.13 -6.17
CA GLY A 49 -5.78 -11.08 -6.60
C GLY A 49 -5.54 -10.33 -7.93
N LYS A 50 -6.58 -9.72 -8.51
CA LYS A 50 -6.47 -8.90 -9.73
C LYS A 50 -6.56 -7.43 -9.39
N LEU A 51 -5.68 -6.62 -9.99
CA LEU A 51 -5.73 -5.17 -9.88
C LEU A 51 -6.96 -4.62 -10.61
N HIS A 52 -7.48 -3.51 -10.10
CA HIS A 52 -8.57 -2.75 -10.71
C HIS A 52 -8.22 -2.31 -12.15
N LYS A 53 -9.18 -2.35 -13.07
CA LYS A 53 -8.95 -2.00 -14.49
C LYS A 53 -8.48 -0.56 -14.73
N GLY A 54 -8.82 0.34 -13.81
CA GLY A 54 -8.42 1.75 -13.83
C GLY A 54 -7.03 2.04 -13.29
N VAL A 55 -6.23 1.03 -12.92
CA VAL A 55 -4.85 1.25 -12.49
C VAL A 55 -4.04 1.88 -13.62
N ILE A 56 -3.43 3.03 -13.31
CA ILE A 56 -2.73 3.87 -14.30
C ILE A 56 -1.36 3.30 -14.66
N ASN A 57 -0.66 2.70 -13.70
CA ASN A 57 0.60 1.96 -13.91
C ASN A 57 0.45 0.55 -13.33
N PRO A 58 0.20 -0.50 -14.14
CA PRO A 58 0.02 -1.86 -13.65
C PRO A 58 1.26 -2.42 -12.94
N ALA A 59 2.46 -1.94 -13.29
CA ALA A 59 3.66 -2.32 -12.58
C ALA A 59 3.71 -1.74 -11.17
N GLY A 60 3.04 -0.61 -10.90
CA GLY A 60 3.11 0.11 -9.62
C GLY A 60 4.49 0.64 -9.27
N GLU A 61 4.56 1.56 -8.33
CA GLU A 61 5.83 2.10 -7.83
C GLU A 61 6.32 1.26 -6.66
N LYS A 62 7.48 0.60 -6.82
CA LYS A 62 8.06 -0.25 -5.78
C LYS A 62 8.65 0.61 -4.67
N LEU A 63 8.28 0.31 -3.42
CA LEU A 63 8.85 0.95 -2.25
C LEU A 63 10.23 0.34 -1.92
N SER A 64 11.18 1.19 -1.55
CA SER A 64 12.40 0.78 -0.84
C SER A 64 12.08 0.27 0.57
N GLU A 65 12.99 -0.49 1.18
CA GLU A 65 12.83 -0.98 2.55
C GLU A 65 12.58 0.16 3.55
N ALA A 66 13.33 1.25 3.45
CA ALA A 66 13.13 2.44 4.28
C ALA A 66 11.74 3.06 4.10
N GLN A 67 11.19 3.06 2.89
CA GLN A 67 9.83 3.53 2.60
C GLN A 67 8.77 2.57 3.16
N VAL A 68 9.00 1.25 3.10
CA VAL A 68 8.11 0.25 3.69
C VAL A 68 8.01 0.45 5.20
N GLU A 69 9.11 0.69 5.90
CA GLU A 69 9.09 0.94 7.34
C GLU A 69 8.38 2.26 7.68
N ARG A 70 8.60 3.33 6.90
CA ARG A 70 7.84 4.59 7.04
C ARG A 70 6.34 4.38 6.84
N LEU A 71 5.94 3.58 5.85
CA LEU A 71 4.53 3.23 5.62
C LEU A 71 3.96 2.47 6.81
N LYS A 72 4.62 1.40 7.28
CA LYS A 72 4.16 0.63 8.45
C LYS A 72 3.98 1.51 9.69
N ASN A 73 4.90 2.44 9.94
CA ASN A 73 4.80 3.39 11.03
C ASN A 73 3.61 4.34 10.86
N ALA A 74 3.37 4.82 9.64
CA ALA A 74 2.20 5.65 9.34
C ALA A 74 0.88 4.90 9.56
N LEU A 75 0.81 3.60 9.25
CA LEU A 75 -0.39 2.78 9.45
C LEU A 75 -0.66 2.40 10.92
N ARG A 76 0.34 2.53 11.80
CA ARG A 76 0.26 2.27 13.26
C ARG A 76 0.17 3.55 14.09
N SER A 77 0.13 4.71 13.45
CA SER A 77 -0.05 5.99 14.11
C SER A 77 -1.31 5.95 14.98
N ARG A 78 -1.31 6.68 16.11
CA ARG A 78 -2.46 6.88 17.00
C ARG A 78 -3.08 8.27 16.85
N GLN A 79 -2.90 8.89 15.68
CA GLN A 79 -3.44 10.21 15.42
C GLN A 79 -4.97 10.12 15.33
N LYS A 80 -5.66 10.82 16.23
CA LYS A 80 -7.13 10.84 16.24
C LYS A 80 -7.65 11.42 14.91
N ARG A 81 -8.40 10.61 14.15
CA ARG A 81 -9.06 11.05 12.91
C ARG A 81 -10.24 11.98 13.19
N VAL A 82 -10.40 12.98 12.33
CA VAL A 82 -11.67 13.69 12.11
C VAL A 82 -12.52 12.82 11.19
N MET A 83 -13.74 12.45 11.59
CA MET A 83 -14.62 11.57 10.81
C MET A 83 -14.64 11.99 9.34
N GLY A 84 -14.36 11.04 8.45
CA GLY A 84 -14.47 11.26 7.01
C GLY A 84 -15.92 11.46 6.58
N ALA A 85 -16.13 12.10 5.43
CA ALA A 85 -17.46 12.20 4.83
C ALA A 85 -18.00 10.80 4.43
N PHE A 86 -19.31 10.64 4.27
CA PHE A 86 -19.95 9.35 3.95
C PHE A 86 -19.62 8.77 2.55
N CYS A 87 -18.80 9.45 1.74
CA CYS A 87 -18.41 8.95 0.43
C CYS A 87 -17.17 8.04 0.49
N TYR A 88 -17.02 7.14 -0.49
CA TYR A 88 -15.82 6.32 -0.66
C TYR A 88 -15.45 6.19 -2.14
N MET A 89 -14.48 7.01 -2.55
CA MET A 89 -14.00 7.15 -3.94
C MET A 89 -12.47 7.02 -3.94
N PRO A 90 -11.94 5.81 -3.65
CA PRO A 90 -10.51 5.62 -3.50
C PRO A 90 -9.78 5.79 -4.82
N HIS A 91 -8.61 6.41 -4.78
CA HIS A 91 -7.77 6.63 -5.96
C HIS A 91 -6.33 6.16 -5.76
N HIS A 92 -5.96 5.79 -4.53
CA HIS A 92 -4.62 5.35 -4.20
C HIS A 92 -4.68 4.12 -3.35
N GLY A 93 -3.61 3.33 -3.40
CA GLY A 93 -3.45 2.24 -2.47
C GLY A 93 -2.07 1.63 -2.54
N PHE A 94 -1.83 0.72 -1.61
CA PHE A 94 -0.60 -0.06 -1.53
C PHE A 94 -0.97 -1.53 -1.53
N VAL A 95 -0.29 -2.33 -2.35
CA VAL A 95 -0.46 -3.79 -2.39
C VAL A 95 0.80 -4.43 -1.81
N PHE A 96 0.60 -5.43 -0.96
CA PHE A 96 1.64 -6.16 -0.25
C PHE A 96 1.81 -7.54 -0.88
N PHE A 97 3.02 -7.87 -1.31
CA PHE A 97 3.35 -9.10 -2.01
C PHE A 97 4.28 -9.98 -1.18
N ASP A 98 4.10 -11.29 -1.29
CA ASP A 98 5.06 -12.26 -0.74
C ASP A 98 6.25 -12.51 -1.68
N LYS A 99 7.18 -13.35 -1.24
CA LYS A 99 8.37 -13.75 -2.01
C LYS A 99 8.08 -14.44 -3.35
N LYS A 100 6.84 -14.90 -3.57
CA LYS A 100 6.41 -15.51 -4.84
C LYS A 100 5.70 -14.49 -5.75
N GLY A 101 5.68 -13.21 -5.36
CA GLY A 101 4.97 -12.16 -6.07
C GLY A 101 3.44 -12.25 -5.94
N LYS A 102 2.91 -13.04 -4.99
CA LYS A 102 1.47 -13.13 -4.78
C LYS A 102 1.00 -11.98 -3.89
N ALA A 103 0.00 -11.22 -4.35
CA ALA A 103 -0.65 -10.22 -3.53
C ALA A 103 -1.33 -10.88 -2.33
N MET A 104 -0.98 -10.41 -1.14
CA MET A 104 -1.48 -10.93 0.14
C MET A 104 -2.56 -10.05 0.75
N GLY A 105 -2.55 -8.77 0.39
CA GLY A 105 -3.48 -7.78 0.88
C GLY A 105 -3.19 -6.41 0.30
N HIS A 106 -4.08 -5.47 0.58
CA HIS A 106 -3.95 -4.09 0.14
C HIS A 106 -4.55 -3.13 1.17
N ILE A 107 -4.16 -1.87 1.03
CA ILE A 107 -4.86 -0.73 1.62
C ILE A 107 -5.26 0.25 0.52
N GLU A 108 -6.36 0.94 0.75
CA GLU A 108 -6.94 1.92 -0.16
C GLU A 108 -7.14 3.24 0.57
N LEU A 109 -6.91 4.34 -0.14
CA LEU A 109 -6.94 5.70 0.39
C LEU A 109 -7.85 6.56 -0.48
N CYS A 110 -8.79 7.24 0.16
CA CYS A 110 -9.53 8.33 -0.46
C CYS A 110 -9.11 9.65 0.20
N PHE A 111 -8.24 10.42 -0.49
CA PHE A 111 -7.78 11.70 0.04
C PHE A 111 -8.85 12.80 0.03
N GLN A 112 -9.92 12.63 -0.74
CA GLN A 112 -11.03 13.60 -0.79
C GLN A 112 -11.88 13.56 0.48
N CYS A 113 -12.20 12.37 0.99
CA CYS A 113 -13.04 12.21 2.17
C CYS A 113 -12.29 11.73 3.42
N GLY A 114 -11.02 11.34 3.30
CA GLY A 114 -10.22 10.83 4.42
C GLY A 114 -10.64 9.42 4.89
N ASN A 115 -11.39 8.67 4.08
CA ASN A 115 -11.67 7.27 4.35
C ASN A 115 -10.60 6.36 3.76
N VAL A 116 -10.48 5.18 4.37
CA VAL A 116 -9.55 4.14 3.99
C VAL A 116 -10.24 2.80 4.06
N ALA A 117 -9.67 1.82 3.37
CA ALA A 117 -10.04 0.43 3.57
C ALA A 117 -8.77 -0.42 3.56
N SER A 118 -8.89 -1.60 4.18
CA SER A 118 -7.87 -2.64 4.16
C SER A 118 -8.51 -4.00 3.87
N SER A 119 -7.75 -4.84 3.19
CA SER A 119 -8.09 -6.25 2.99
C SER A 119 -6.81 -7.10 3.04
N PRO A 120 -6.70 -8.11 3.91
CA PRO A 120 -7.65 -8.46 4.97
C PRO A 120 -7.89 -7.33 5.97
N LYS A 121 -9.04 -7.37 6.66
CA LYS A 121 -9.33 -6.44 7.77
C LYS A 121 -8.37 -6.71 8.94
N GLY A 122 -8.06 -5.66 9.71
CA GLY A 122 -7.18 -5.77 10.88
C GLY A 122 -6.26 -4.57 11.12
N LEU A 123 -6.29 -3.56 10.25
CA LEU A 123 -5.61 -2.28 10.48
C LEU A 123 -6.54 -1.28 11.18
N PRO A 124 -6.01 -0.37 12.02
CA PRO A 124 -6.79 0.70 12.64
C PRO A 124 -7.12 1.78 11.60
N GLU A 125 -8.20 1.59 10.84
CA GLU A 125 -8.64 2.44 9.71
C GLU A 125 -8.94 3.91 10.10
N THR A 126 -8.83 4.28 11.37
CA THR A 126 -9.08 5.63 11.89
C THR A 126 -7.85 6.37 12.42
N GLU A 127 -6.64 5.82 12.32
CA GLU A 127 -5.49 6.41 13.02
C GLU A 127 -4.25 6.69 12.16
N TRP A 128 -4.38 6.55 10.84
CA TRP A 128 -3.23 6.60 9.92
C TRP A 128 -2.61 8.00 9.79
N GLY A 129 -1.27 8.02 9.71
CA GLY A 129 -0.45 9.22 9.51
C GLY A 129 -0.56 9.75 8.07
N TRP A 130 -1.63 10.48 7.78
CA TRP A 130 -1.93 10.99 6.44
C TRP A 130 -0.85 11.89 5.85
N THR A 131 -0.20 12.72 6.68
CA THR A 131 0.89 13.60 6.22
C THR A 131 2.09 12.78 5.75
N GLN A 132 2.43 11.71 6.48
CA GLN A 132 3.53 10.80 6.15
C GLN A 132 3.22 10.01 4.89
N ILE A 133 1.97 9.54 4.73
CA ILE A 133 1.50 8.85 3.53
C ILE A 133 1.57 9.78 2.31
N ARG A 134 1.10 11.03 2.41
CA ARG A 134 1.19 12.01 1.32
C ARG A 134 2.63 12.29 0.93
N LYS A 135 3.52 12.47 1.91
CA LYS A 135 4.96 12.66 1.65
C LYS A 135 5.55 11.47 0.90
N LEU A 136 5.22 10.25 1.33
CA LEU A 136 5.68 9.03 0.68
C LEU A 136 5.22 8.92 -0.77
N LEU A 137 3.94 9.21 -1.05
CA LEU A 137 3.43 9.23 -2.42
C LEU A 137 4.14 10.29 -3.29
N GLY A 138 4.45 11.46 -2.72
CA GLY A 138 5.23 12.49 -3.40
C GLY A 138 6.65 12.04 -3.77
N GLU A 139 7.34 11.36 -2.85
CA GLU A 139 8.67 10.77 -3.10
C GLU A 139 8.63 9.70 -4.21
N LEU A 140 7.54 8.93 -4.28
CA LEU A 140 7.28 7.93 -5.33
C LEU A 140 6.76 8.57 -6.63
N ARG A 141 6.62 9.90 -6.70
CA ARG A 141 6.05 10.64 -7.83
C ARG A 141 4.63 10.18 -8.21
N ILE A 142 3.87 9.68 -7.24
CA ILE A 142 2.47 9.33 -7.41
C ILE A 142 1.61 10.58 -7.24
N PRO A 143 0.87 11.01 -8.28
CA PRO A 143 0.08 12.22 -8.22
C PRO A 143 -1.10 12.07 -7.27
N ILE A 144 -1.37 13.12 -6.48
CA ILE A 144 -2.61 13.25 -5.70
C ILE A 144 -3.41 14.38 -6.36
N LEU A 145 -4.41 13.99 -7.13
CA LEU A 145 -5.27 14.89 -7.89
C LEU A 145 -6.51 15.27 -7.06
N LYS A 146 -7.12 16.41 -7.39
CA LYS A 146 -8.22 16.99 -6.60
C LYS A 146 -9.57 16.36 -6.94
N GLU A 147 -9.82 16.14 -8.22
CA GLU A 147 -11.13 15.72 -8.72
C GLU A 147 -11.08 14.40 -9.48
N ASN A 148 -12.18 13.64 -9.45
CA ASN A 148 -12.28 12.33 -10.10
C ASN A 148 -11.96 12.43 -11.60
N LYS A 149 -12.44 13.50 -12.25
CA LYS A 149 -12.19 13.79 -13.67
C LYS A 149 -10.70 13.90 -14.00
N ASP A 150 -9.86 14.31 -13.04
CA ASP A 150 -8.42 14.43 -13.27
C ASP A 150 -7.75 13.06 -13.27
N TYR A 151 -8.25 12.11 -12.44
CA TYR A 151 -7.81 10.72 -12.50
C TYR A 151 -8.26 10.04 -13.79
N THR A 152 -9.48 10.32 -14.26
CA THR A 152 -9.97 9.83 -15.55
C THR A 152 -9.09 10.31 -16.71
N LYS A 153 -8.81 11.61 -16.79
CA LYS A 153 -7.88 12.18 -17.78
C LYS A 153 -6.49 11.55 -17.72
N LEU A 154 -5.98 11.31 -16.51
CA LEU A 154 -4.68 10.68 -16.32
C LEU A 154 -4.70 9.22 -16.81
N TYR A 155 -5.76 8.48 -16.53
CA TYR A 155 -5.96 7.12 -17.00
C TYR A 155 -6.06 7.06 -18.52
N GLU A 156 -6.88 7.90 -19.15
CA GLU A 156 -7.04 7.97 -20.61
C GLU A 156 -5.69 8.24 -21.30
N LYS A 157 -5.01 9.32 -20.86
CA LYS A 157 -3.68 9.69 -21.35
C LYS A 157 -2.65 8.55 -21.26
N LYS A 158 -2.69 7.75 -20.19
CA LYS A 158 -1.71 6.67 -19.95
C LYS A 158 -2.11 5.35 -20.60
N SER A 159 -3.39 5.14 -20.85
CA SER A 159 -3.92 3.96 -21.53
C SER A 159 -3.98 4.11 -23.06
N GLY A 160 -3.69 5.30 -23.58
CA GLY A 160 -3.78 5.59 -25.02
C GLY A 160 -5.21 5.69 -25.52
N LYS A 161 -6.15 6.00 -24.62
CA LYS A 161 -7.56 6.27 -24.92
C LYS A 161 -7.80 7.76 -25.08
#